data_AF-A0A3P8DCI4-F1
#
_entry.id   AF-A0A3P8DCI4-F1
#
_cell.length_a   1.000
_cell.length_b   1.000
_cell.length_c   1.000
_cell.angle_alpha   90.00
_cell.angle_beta   90.00
_cell.angle_gamma   90.00
#
_symmetry.space_group_name_H-M   'P 1'
#
loop_
_entity.id
_entity.type
_entity.pdbx_description
1 polymer ?
#
loop_
_entity_poly.entity_id
_entity_poly.type
_entity_poly.pdbx_seq_one_letter_code
_entity_poly.pdbx_strand_id
1 'polypeptide(L)' 'MYPCHGQGGNQQWKIRPTNRNKSNPLHLVLGASGVCLDSDPKSRLVFVKSCDYTSPTQSWTWEKLKFDVAEHSLKEAGL' A
#
# COMPACT_ATOMS: atom_id res chain seq x y z
N MET A 1 13.60 8.53 7.46
CA MET A 1 12.86 8.27 6.20
C MET A 1 13.72 8.77 5.05
N TYR A 2 13.83 8.03 3.94
CA TYR A 2 14.66 8.43 2.79
C TYR A 2 14.03 9.65 2.07
N PRO A 3 14.79 10.66 1.61
CA PRO A 3 14.25 11.88 1.01
C PRO A 3 13.38 11.62 -0.22
N CYS A 4 12.26 12.32 -0.37
CA CYS A 4 11.39 12.20 -1.53
C CYS A 4 12.10 12.64 -2.81
N HIS A 5 12.09 11.79 -3.85
CA HIS A 5 12.75 12.09 -5.13
C HIS A 5 11.86 11.91 -6.36
N GLY A 6 10.59 11.52 -6.19
CA GLY A 6 9.59 11.53 -7.27
C GLY A 6 9.78 10.50 -8.38
N GLN A 7 10.80 9.64 -8.32
CA GLN A 7 11.07 8.62 -9.35
C GLN A 7 10.30 7.31 -9.10
N GLY A 8 9.41 7.30 -8.10
CA GLY A 8 8.70 6.12 -7.67
C GLY A 8 9.61 5.09 -7.01
N GLY A 9 9.50 3.82 -7.42
CA GLY A 9 10.34 2.74 -6.90
C GLY A 9 10.04 2.37 -5.45
N ASN A 10 11.00 2.56 -4.55
CA ASN A 10 10.87 2.26 -3.11
C ASN A 10 10.06 3.31 -2.33
N GLN A 11 9.62 4.39 -2.98
CA GLN A 11 8.74 5.40 -2.40
C GLN A 11 7.33 5.39 -2.97
N GLN A 12 7.09 4.60 -4.02
CA GLN A 12 5.78 4.47 -4.63
C GLN A 12 4.98 3.37 -3.93
N TRP A 13 3.72 3.66 -3.64
CA TRP A 13 2.78 2.70 -3.06
C TRP A 13 1.52 2.63 -3.91
N LYS A 14 1.03 1.40 -4.12
CA LYS A 14 -0.26 1.12 -4.75
C LYS A 14 -1.23 0.65 -3.67
N ILE A 15 -2.42 1.21 -3.68
CA ILE A 15 -3.50 0.80 -2.78
C ILE A 15 -4.28 -0.30 -3.50
N ARG A 16 -4.35 -1.48 -2.89
CA ARG A 16 -5.20 -2.58 -3.37
C ARG A 16 -6.38 -2.78 -2.42
N PRO A 17 -7.62 -2.50 -2.85
CA PRO A 17 -8.80 -2.83 -2.07
C PRO A 17 -8.86 -4.33 -1.75
N THR A 18 -9.29 -4.68 -0.53
CA THR A 18 -9.59 -6.08 -0.18
C THR A 18 -10.94 -6.54 -0.72
N ASN A 19 -11.82 -5.58 -1.06
CA ASN A 19 -13.16 -5.83 -1.57
C ASN A 19 -13.46 -5.00 -2.82
N ARG A 20 -14.50 -5.38 -3.57
CA ARG A 20 -14.90 -4.73 -4.82
C ARG A 20 -15.45 -3.32 -4.64
N ASN A 21 -15.91 -2.97 -3.44
CA ASN A 21 -16.56 -1.69 -3.17
C ASN A 21 -15.54 -0.56 -2.91
N LYS A 22 -14.23 -0.82 -3.09
CA LYS A 22 -13.16 0.14 -2.83
C LYS A 22 -13.32 0.77 -1.45
N SER A 23 -13.43 -0.07 -0.42
CA SER A 23 -13.50 0.34 0.98
C SER A 23 -12.41 -0.34 1.79
N ASN A 24 -12.25 0.07 3.05
CA ASN A 24 -11.38 -0.62 3.99
C ASN A 24 -11.79 -2.09 4.17
N PRO A 25 -10.84 -2.97 4.56
CA PRO A 25 -9.40 -2.70 4.65
C PRO A 25 -8.72 -2.73 3.27
N LEU A 26 -7.45 -2.33 3.21
CA LEU A 26 -6.65 -2.35 1.99
C LEU A 26 -5.26 -2.91 2.24
N HIS A 27 -4.63 -3.36 1.16
CA HIS A 27 -3.22 -3.72 1.15
C HIS A 27 -2.41 -2.60 0.50
N LEU A 28 -1.28 -2.26 1.12
CA LEU A 28 -0.29 -1.36 0.54
C LEU A 28 0.79 -2.17 -0.16
N VAL A 29 0.89 -2.00 -1.47
CA VAL A 29 1.86 -2.71 -2.32
C VAL A 29 2.95 -1.75 -2.75
N LEU A 30 4.21 -2.09 -2.50
CA LEU A 30 5.36 -1.29 -2.91
C LEU A 30 5.53 -1.38 -4.42
N GLY A 31 5.67 -0.22 -5.08
CA GLY A 31 5.70 -0.10 -6.54
C GLY A 31 6.85 -0.85 -7.21
N ALA A 32 8.07 -0.76 -6.66
CA ALA A 32 9.27 -1.38 -7.26
C ALA A 32 9.24 -2.91 -7.33
N SER A 33 8.75 -3.58 -6.28
CA SER A 33 8.95 -5.01 -6.09
C SER A 33 7.66 -5.81 -5.87
N GLY A 34 6.51 -5.14 -5.77
CA GLY A 34 5.22 -5.81 -5.59
C GLY A 34 5.02 -6.48 -4.22
N VAL A 35 5.89 -6.19 -3.25
CA VAL A 35 5.78 -6.65 -1.85
C VAL A 35 4.76 -5.80 -1.08
N CYS A 36 4.19 -6.35 -0.02
CA CYS A 36 3.18 -5.67 0.78
C CYS A 36 3.75 -5.17 2.11
N LEU A 37 3.16 -4.08 2.62
CA LEU A 37 3.39 -3.61 3.99
C LEU A 37 2.75 -4.60 4.99
N ASP A 38 3.55 -5.07 5.93
CA ASP A 38 3.17 -5.99 7.00
C ASP A 38 3.57 -5.40 8.36
N SER A 39 2.97 -5.93 9.41
CA SER A 39 3.26 -5.56 10.79
C SER A 39 3.48 -6.80 11.66
N ASP A 40 4.32 -6.65 12.67
CA ASP A 40 4.39 -7.58 13.78
C ASP A 40 4.04 -6.83 15.07
N PRO A 41 2.81 -6.99 15.59
CA PRO A 41 2.38 -6.33 16.83
C PRO A 41 3.22 -6.70 18.05
N LYS A 42 3.83 -7.89 18.08
CA LYS A 42 4.64 -8.35 19.22
C LYS A 42 5.95 -7.58 19.31
N SER A 43 6.67 -7.48 18.19
CA SER A 43 7.92 -6.72 18.11
C SER A 43 7.72 -5.23 17.83
N ARG A 44 6.48 -4.80 17.54
CA ARG A 44 6.11 -3.42 17.18
C ARG A 44 6.84 -2.92 15.92
N LEU A 45 7.06 -3.82 14.98
CA LEU A 45 7.74 -3.52 13.71
C LEU A 45 6.75 -3.42 12.56
N VAL A 46 7.06 -2.53 11.63
CA VAL A 46 6.42 -2.42 10.32
C VAL A 46 7.50 -2.64 9.26
N PHE A 47 7.23 -3.54 8.33
CA PHE A 47 8.21 -3.98 7.34
C PHE A 47 7.50 -4.40 6.05
N VAL A 48 8.28 -4.74 5.02
CA VAL A 48 7.73 -5.27 3.77
C VAL A 48 8.04 -6.75 3.63
N LYS A 49 7.09 -7.52 3.11
CA LYS A 49 7.31 -8.92 2.72
C LYS A 49 6.36 -9.34 1.61
N SER A 50 6.47 -10.59 1.15
CA SER A 50 5.53 -11.17 0.18
C SER A 50 4.09 -10.94 0.61
N CYS A 51 3.26 -10.52 -0.36
CA CYS A 51 1.86 -10.23 -0.12
C CYS A 51 1.10 -11.49 0.28
N ASP A 52 0.41 -11.41 1.41
CA ASP A 52 -0.60 -12.35 1.87
C ASP A 52 -1.91 -11.58 2.05
N TYR A 53 -2.78 -11.70 1.04
CA TYR A 53 -4.06 -10.99 1.01
C TYR A 53 -5.10 -11.54 1.99
N THR A 54 -4.76 -12.61 2.71
CA THR A 54 -5.58 -13.16 3.80
C THR A 54 -5.07 -12.74 5.17
N SER A 55 -3.85 -12.18 5.25
CA SER A 55 -3.24 -11.77 6.51
C SER A 55 -3.89 -10.51 7.10
N PRO A 56 -4.36 -10.55 8.36
CA PRO A 56 -4.81 -9.36 9.07
C PRO A 56 -3.68 -8.34 9.29
N THR A 57 -2.43 -8.78 9.43
CA THR A 57 -1.29 -7.88 9.69
C THR A 57 -0.83 -7.11 8.44
N GLN A 58 -1.31 -7.51 7.27
CA GLN A 58 -1.16 -6.80 6.00
C GLN A 58 -2.44 -6.05 5.58
N SER A 59 -3.48 -6.05 6.42
CA SER A 59 -4.77 -5.42 6.16
C SER A 59 -4.87 -4.11 6.95
N TRP A 60 -4.82 -2.99 6.23
CA TRP A 60 -4.67 -1.67 6.80
C TRP A 60 -5.96 -0.85 6.62
N THR A 61 -6.30 -0.04 7.62
CA THR A 61 -7.51 0.78 7.64
C THR A 61 -7.12 2.25 7.71
N TRP A 62 -7.63 3.07 6.78
CA TRP A 62 -7.50 4.53 6.84
C TRP A 62 -8.82 5.17 7.27
N GLU A 63 -8.73 6.29 7.97
CA GLU A 63 -9.89 7.11 8.32
C GLU A 63 -10.60 7.66 7.08
N LYS A 64 -9.84 8.15 6.10
CA LYS A 64 -10.36 8.76 4.87
C LYS A 64 -9.70 8.15 3.65
N LEU A 65 -10.50 7.46 2.84
CA LEU A 65 -10.06 6.86 1.59
C LEU A 65 -10.44 7.76 0.41
N LYS A 66 -9.50 7.92 -0.52
CA LYS A 66 -9.70 8.66 -1.78
C LYS A 66 -9.20 7.81 -2.95
N PHE A 67 -9.95 6.75 -3.27
CA PHE A 67 -9.55 5.81 -4.33
C PHE A 67 -9.43 6.48 -5.69
N ASP A 68 -10.35 7.38 -6.05
CA ASP A 68 -10.31 8.05 -7.35
C ASP A 68 -9.06 8.94 -7.50
N VAL A 69 -8.60 9.56 -6.41
CA VAL A 69 -7.35 10.33 -6.39
C VAL A 69 -6.14 9.41 -6.53
N ALA A 70 -6.15 8.27 -5.85
CA ALA A 70 -5.07 7.29 -5.97
C ALA A 70 -4.98 6.72 -7.40
N GLU A 71 -6.11 6.42 -8.04
CA GLU A 71 -6.17 5.96 -9.43
C GLU A 71 -5.72 7.04 -10.41
N HIS A 72 -6.12 8.29 -10.20
CA HIS A 72 -5.67 9.43 -11.00
C HIS A 72 -4.15 9.61 -10.92
N SER A 73 -3.60 9.58 -9.70
CA SER A 73 -2.17 9.73 -9.46
C SER A 73 -1.33 8.65 -10.14
N LEU A 74 -1.83 7.40 -10.22
CA LEU A 74 -1.16 6.34 -10.96
C LEU A 74 -1.15 6.60 -12.47
N LYS A 75 -2.28 7.07 -13.03
CA LYS A 75 -2.37 7.42 -14.45
C LYS A 75 -1.43 8.58 -14.81
N GLU A 76 -1.35 9.61 -13.98
CA GLU A 76 -0.42 10.73 -14.17
C GLU A 76 1.06 10.28 -14.11
N ALA A 77 1.35 9.23 -13.35
CA ALA A 77 2.67 8.61 -13.30
C ALA A 77 2.95 7.66 -14.49
N GLY A 78 2.00 7.51 -15.43
CA GLY A 78 2.14 6.64 -16.60
C GLY A 78 2.02 5.14 -16.30
N LEU A 79 1.25 4.77 -15.27
CA LEU A 79 1.09 3.40 -14.77
C LEU A 79 -0.35 2.89 -14.81
#